data_AF-A0A9D7NHN7-F1
#
_entry.id   AF-A0A9D7NHN7-F1
#
_cell.length_a   1.000
_cell.length_b   1.000
_cell.length_c   1.000
_cell.angle_alpha   90.00
_cell.angle_beta   90.00
_cell.angle_gamma   90.00
#
_symmetry.space_group_name_H-M   'P 1'
#
loop_
_entity.id
_entity.type
_entity.pdbx_description
1 polymer ?
#
loop_
_entity_poly.entity_id
_entity_poly.type
_entity_poly.pdbx_seq_one_letter_code
_entity_poly.pdbx_strand_id
1 'polypeptide(L)'
;MIPEQHTIRAKAGEKFEIKLPGSIATGYSWTLVSPADSQYVHLESQVYEESDKKVDGKSGMDVFVFKALKQGKTTLDFIYRRPFDKQIPADAKRENYIVHID
;
A
#
# COMPACT_ATOMS: atom_id res chain seq x y z
N MET A 1 -2.73 20.60 -2.31
CA MET A 1 -3.21 19.29 -2.80
C MET A 1 -3.57 18.50 -1.55
N ILE A 2 -4.86 18.17 -1.35
CA ILE A 2 -5.28 17.32 -0.23
C ILE A 2 -5.06 15.88 -0.73
N PRO A 3 -4.30 15.02 -0.04
CA PRO A 3 -4.14 13.63 -0.48
C PRO A 3 -5.52 12.98 -0.57
N GLU A 4 -5.77 12.21 -1.64
CA GLU A 4 -6.98 11.40 -1.72
C GLU A 4 -6.98 10.42 -0.53
N GLN A 5 -8.01 10.51 0.31
CA GLN A 5 -8.19 9.57 1.42
C GLN A 5 -9.10 8.44 0.96
N HIS A 6 -8.53 7.25 0.85
CA HIS A 6 -9.29 6.04 0.54
C HIS A 6 -9.80 5.40 1.82
N THR A 7 -11.03 4.90 1.80
CA THR A 7 -11.61 4.18 2.94
C THR A 7 -11.77 2.70 2.62
N ILE A 8 -11.25 1.85 3.50
CA ILE A 8 -11.41 0.40 3.45
C ILE A 8 -12.24 -0.03 4.66
N ARG A 9 -13.18 -0.95 4.44
CA ARG A 9 -13.91 -1.63 5.50
C ARG A 9 -13.54 -3.10 5.50
N ALA A 10 -13.18 -3.62 6.67
CA ALA A 10 -12.86 -5.02 6.88
C ALA A 10 -13.48 -5.48 8.20
N LYS A 11 -13.71 -6.77 8.38
CA LYS A 11 -14.06 -7.30 9.71
C LYS A 11 -12.82 -7.78 10.44
N ALA A 12 -12.85 -7.77 11.77
CA ALA A 12 -11.81 -8.41 12.57
C ALA A 12 -11.64 -9.88 12.15
N GLY A 13 -10.40 -10.29 11.86
CA GLY A 13 -10.08 -11.62 11.35
C GLY A 13 -10.17 -11.77 9.83
N GLU A 14 -10.57 -10.76 9.06
CA GLU A 14 -10.55 -10.82 7.59
C GLU A 14 -9.23 -10.32 7.01
N LYS A 15 -8.93 -10.74 5.78
CA LYS A 15 -7.84 -10.18 5.00
C LYS A 15 -8.39 -9.13 4.04
N PHE A 16 -7.60 -8.10 3.77
CA PHE A 16 -7.89 -7.11 2.74
C PHE A 16 -6.62 -6.76 1.97
N GLU A 17 -6.81 -6.31 0.73
CA GLU A 17 -5.72 -5.97 -0.18
C GLU A 17 -5.73 -4.49 -0.51
N ILE A 18 -4.53 -3.92 -0.61
CA ILE A 18 -4.31 -2.60 -1.20
C ILE A 18 -3.45 -2.81 -2.44
N LYS A 19 -3.97 -2.41 -3.60
CA LYS A 19 -3.29 -2.52 -4.89
C LYS A 19 -2.93 -1.14 -5.40
N LEU A 20 -1.63 -0.88 -5.53
CA LEU A 20 -1.11 0.42 -5.95
C LEU A 20 -0.39 0.29 -7.28
N PRO A 21 -0.74 1.11 -8.30
CA PRO A 21 -0.06 1.07 -9.59
C PRO A 21 1.45 1.32 -9.46
N GLY A 22 2.24 0.40 -9.99
CA GLY A 22 3.70 0.42 -9.93
C GLY A 22 4.34 0.08 -11.27
N SER A 23 5.64 0.37 -11.40
CA SER A 23 6.43 0.00 -12.57
C SER A 23 7.81 -0.49 -12.15
N ILE A 24 8.00 -1.82 -12.17
CA ILE A 24 9.25 -2.47 -11.78
C ILE A 24 10.45 -1.97 -12.60
N ALA A 25 10.25 -1.58 -13.86
CA ALA A 25 11.31 -1.09 -14.74
C ALA A 25 11.93 0.24 -14.29
N THR A 26 11.22 1.02 -13.48
CA THR A 26 11.72 2.32 -12.98
C THR A 26 12.59 2.17 -11.72
N GLY A 27 12.57 0.99 -11.09
CA GLY A 27 13.20 0.72 -9.79
C GLY A 27 12.48 1.34 -8.58
N TYR A 28 11.31 1.96 -8.79
CA TYR A 28 10.45 2.49 -7.74
C TYR A 28 9.45 1.41 -7.30
N SER A 29 9.10 1.42 -6.01
CA SER A 29 8.03 0.61 -5.44
C SER A 29 7.28 1.40 -4.38
N TRP A 30 6.06 0.99 -4.09
CA TRP A 30 5.33 1.49 -2.94
C TRP A 30 5.94 0.92 -1.65
N THR A 31 6.11 1.77 -0.66
CA THR A 31 6.59 1.40 0.68
C THR A 31 5.64 1.95 1.73
N LEU A 32 5.33 1.16 2.75
CA LEU A 32 4.61 1.64 3.92
C LEU A 32 5.53 2.55 4.74
N VAL A 33 5.15 3.82 4.94
CA VAL A 33 6.01 4.87 5.54
C VAL A 33 6.28 4.61 7.02
N SER A 34 5.28 4.10 7.72
CA SER A 34 5.36 3.68 9.12
C SER A 34 4.88 2.24 9.22
N PRO A 35 5.43 1.42 10.13
CA PRO A 35 4.84 0.13 10.41
C PRO A 35 3.35 0.29 10.70
N ALA A 36 2.53 -0.56 10.11
CA ALA A 36 1.11 -0.56 10.42
C ALA A 36 0.94 -0.80 11.93
N ASP A 37 -0.05 -0.15 12.53
CA ASP A 37 -0.36 -0.38 13.94
C ASP A 37 -0.78 -1.85 14.12
N SER A 38 0.14 -2.63 14.71
CA SER A 38 0.02 -4.07 14.89
C SER A 38 -1.06 -4.45 15.89
N GLN A 39 -1.69 -3.49 16.57
CA GLN A 39 -2.91 -3.73 17.33
C GLN A 39 -4.12 -3.95 16.41
N TYR A 40 -4.14 -3.29 15.25
CA TYR A 40 -5.31 -3.26 14.36
C TYR A 40 -5.11 -4.07 13.10
N VAL A 41 -3.93 -4.04 12.48
CA VAL A 41 -3.67 -4.78 11.24
C VAL A 41 -2.26 -5.35 11.21
N HIS A 42 -2.08 -6.47 10.51
CA HIS A 42 -0.79 -7.08 10.26
C HIS A 42 -0.55 -7.19 8.76
N LEU A 43 0.59 -6.69 8.26
CA LEU A 43 1.02 -6.91 6.88
C LEU A 43 1.51 -8.35 6.73
N GLU A 44 0.76 -9.18 6.02
CA GLU A 44 1.13 -10.59 5.79
C GLU A 44 2.09 -10.75 4.61
N SER A 45 1.89 -9.97 3.54
CA SER A 45 2.76 -10.01 2.37
C SER A 45 2.70 -8.72 1.55
N GLN A 46 3.79 -8.49 0.81
CA GLN A 46 3.88 -7.50 -0.25
C GLN A 46 4.45 -8.21 -1.48
N VAL A 47 3.71 -8.16 -2.60
CA VAL A 47 4.13 -8.76 -3.88
C VAL A 47 3.89 -7.78 -5.02
N TYR A 48 4.69 -7.86 -6.07
CA TYR A 48 4.45 -7.13 -7.31
C TYR A 48 3.77 -8.05 -8.32
N GLU A 49 2.58 -7.67 -8.78
CA GLU A 49 1.82 -8.37 -9.82
C GLU A 49 1.98 -7.65 -11.15
N GLU A 50 2.53 -8.32 -12.17
CA GLU A 50 2.60 -7.77 -13.53
C GLU A 50 1.20 -7.65 -14.13
N SER A 51 0.94 -6.60 -14.90
CA SER A 51 -0.36 -6.49 -15.58
C SER A 51 -0.44 -7.46 -16.75
N ASP A 52 -1.49 -8.29 -16.80
CA ASP A 52 -1.76 -9.22 -17.92
C ASP A 52 -1.98 -8.51 -19.27
N LYS A 53 -2.21 -7.20 -19.25
CA LYS A 53 -2.33 -6.39 -20.47
C LYS A 53 -0.93 -6.25 -21.08
N LYS A 54 -0.75 -6.77 -22.29
CA LYS A 54 0.43 -6.66 -23.17
C LYS A 54 0.77 -5.20 -23.60
N VAL A 55 0.58 -4.23 -22.73
CA VAL A 55 1.01 -2.84 -22.94
C VAL A 55 2.32 -2.70 -22.19
N ASP A 56 3.41 -2.93 -22.93
CA ASP A 56 4.81 -2.63 -22.55
C ASP A 56 5.45 -3.37 -21.37
N GLY A 57 4.86 -4.46 -20.84
CA GLY A 57 5.55 -5.47 -20.01
C GLY A 57 6.29 -4.94 -18.76
N LYS A 58 5.99 -3.71 -18.35
CA LYS A 58 6.74 -2.96 -17.32
C LYS A 58 5.82 -2.24 -16.34
N SER A 59 4.50 -2.37 -16.50
CA SER A 59 3.48 -1.84 -15.62
C SER A 59 2.84 -2.98 -14.83
N GLY A 60 2.52 -2.73 -13.57
CA GLY A 60 1.94 -3.72 -12.67
C GLY A 60 1.35 -3.06 -11.42
N MET A 61 1.15 -3.85 -10.38
CA MET A 61 0.61 -3.41 -9.10
C MET A 61 1.52 -3.89 -7.96
N ASP A 62 1.88 -2.99 -7.06
CA ASP A 62 2.31 -3.40 -5.72
C ASP A 62 1.07 -3.80 -4.92
N VAL A 63 1.00 -5.05 -4.51
CA VAL A 63 -0.12 -5.65 -3.78
C VAL A 63 0.30 -5.93 -2.34
N PHE A 64 -0.38 -5.27 -1.41
CA PHE A 64 -0.18 -5.43 0.03
C PHE A 64 -1.35 -6.19 0.62
N VAL A 65 -1.09 -7.36 1.21
CA VAL A 65 -2.09 -8.18 1.89
C VAL A 65 -2.01 -7.93 3.38
N PHE A 66 -3.09 -7.44 3.96
CA PHE A 66 -3.20 -7.20 5.40
C PHE A 66 -4.21 -8.15 6.02
N LYS A 67 -3.96 -8.55 7.27
CA LYS A 67 -4.91 -9.18 8.17
C LYS A 67 -5.45 -8.14 9.14
N ALA A 68 -6.76 -7.92 9.17
CA ALA A 68 -7.41 -7.14 10.21
C ALA A 68 -7.46 -7.96 11.50
N LEU A 69 -7.02 -7.39 12.61
CA LEU A 69 -6.83 -8.10 13.88
C LEU A 69 -7.93 -7.78 14.89
N LYS A 70 -8.27 -6.50 15.04
CA LYS A 70 -9.18 -6.02 16.09
C LYS A 70 -10.04 -4.88 15.58
N GLN A 71 -11.29 -4.86 16.03
CA GLN A 71 -12.22 -3.76 15.79
C GLN A 71 -11.59 -2.40 16.16
N GLY A 72 -11.79 -1.41 15.30
CA GLY A 72 -11.25 -0.07 15.48
C GLY A 72 -11.00 0.64 14.17
N LYS A 73 -10.08 1.61 14.21
CA LYS A 73 -9.71 2.42 13.05
C LYS A 73 -8.21 2.60 13.02
N THR A 74 -7.58 2.35 11.88
CA THR A 74 -6.16 2.62 11.66
C THR A 74 -5.93 3.29 10.32
N THR A 75 -4.73 3.85 10.13
CA THR A 75 -4.32 4.53 8.90
C THR A 75 -3.08 3.87 8.33
N LEU A 76 -3.03 3.73 7.01
CA LEU A 76 -1.90 3.18 6.27
C LEU A 76 -1.43 4.22 5.25
N ASP A 77 -0.18 4.64 5.41
CA ASP A 77 0.49 5.62 4.56
C ASP A 77 1.51 4.95 3.66
N PHE A 78 1.36 5.13 2.35
CA PHE A 78 2.25 4.60 1.35
C PHE A 78 3.00 5.72 0.64
N ILE A 79 4.23 5.42 0.23
CA ILE A 79 5.03 6.31 -0.59
C ILE A 79 5.70 5.57 -1.73
N TYR A 80 5.67 6.15 -2.92
CA TYR A 80 6.33 5.60 -4.10
C TYR A 80 7.76 6.13 -4.17
N ARG A 81 8.74 5.26 -3.92
CA ARG A 81 10.17 5.63 -3.88
C ARG A 81 11.05 4.47 -4.32
N ARG A 82 12.34 4.74 -4.55
CA ARG A 82 13.33 3.66 -4.65
C ARG A 82 13.74 3.24 -3.23
N PRO A 83 13.81 1.94 -2.92
CA PRO A 83 14.13 1.47 -1.56
C PRO A 83 15.48 1.97 -1.02
N PHE A 84 16.43 2.27 -1.91
CA PHE A 84 17.79 2.71 -1.58
C PHE A 84 17.95 4.24 -1.55
N ASP A 85 16.91 5.03 -1.85
CA ASP A 85 16.98 6.48 -1.75
C ASP A 85 17.01 6.91 -0.28
N LYS A 86 18.09 7.60 0.11
CA LYS A 86 18.29 8.08 1.50
C LYS A 86 17.32 9.21 1.87
N GLN A 87 16.83 9.93 0.88
CA GLN A 87 15.88 11.02 1.06
C GLN A 87 14.64 10.74 0.24
N ILE A 88 13.50 11.05 0.83
CA ILE A 88 12.21 10.99 0.16
C ILE A 88 12.01 12.32 -0.57
N PRO A 89 11.87 12.35 -1.90
CA PRO A 89 11.53 13.57 -2.63
C PRO A 89 10.22 14.18 -2.11
N ALA A 90 10.15 15.51 -2.05
CA ALA A 90 8.95 16.22 -1.58
C ALA A 90 7.72 15.98 -2.49
N ASP A 91 7.97 15.72 -3.77
CA ASP A 91 7.01 15.41 -4.83
C ASP A 91 6.77 13.91 -5.03
N ALA A 92 7.31 13.05 -4.15
CA ALA A 92 7.03 11.62 -4.18
C ALA A 92 5.51 11.37 -4.04
N LYS A 93 4.99 10.45 -4.86
CA LYS A 93 3.58 10.05 -4.81
C LYS A 93 3.29 9.40 -3.45
N ARG A 94 2.13 9.71 -2.88
CA ARG A 94 1.68 9.24 -1.57
C ARG A 94 0.24 8.83 -1.64
N GLU A 95 -0.10 7.74 -0.97
CA GLU A 95 -1.47 7.25 -0.84
C GLU A 95 -1.78 7.00 0.62
N ASN A 96 -2.96 7.44 1.05
CA ASN A 96 -3.42 7.31 2.43
C ASN A 96 -4.71 6.49 2.47
N TYR A 97 -4.70 5.44 3.28
CA TYR A 97 -5.87 4.57 3.48
C TYR A 97 -6.30 4.60 4.93
N ILE A 98 -7.56 4.90 5.14
CA ILE A 98 -8.23 4.74 6.42
C ILE A 98 -8.90 3.37 6.41
N VAL A 99 -8.53 2.51 7.36
CA VAL A 99 -9.12 1.18 7.53
C VAL A 99 -10.05 1.20 8.73
N HIS A 100 -11.34 1.02 8.47
CA HIS A 100 -12.36 0.75 9.47
C HIS A 100 -12.49 -0.75 9.65
N ILE A 101 -12.31 -1.22 10.88
CA ILE A 101 -12.41 -2.63 11.24
C ILE A 101 -13.63 -2.81 12.12
N ASP A 102 -14.62 -3.53 11.60
CA ASP A 102 -15.88 -3.85 12.28
C ASP A 102 -15.81 -5.18 13.05
#